data_AF-A0A7C2KFR0-F1
#
_entry.id   AF-A0A7C2KFR0-F1
#
_cell.length_a   1.000
_cell.length_b   1.000
_cell.length_c   1.000
_cell.angle_alpha   90.00
_cell.angle_beta   90.00
_cell.angle_gamma   90.00
#
_symmetry.space_group_name_H-M   'P 1'
#
loop_
_entity.id
_entity.type
_entity.pdbx_description
1 polymer ?
#
loop_
_entity_poly.entity_id
_entity_poly.type
_entity_poly.pdbx_seq_one_letter_code
_entity_poly.pdbx_strand_id
1 'polypeptide(L)'
;MNELEYMGVWWLPENPDEKIEGILKFSRSEEGTLKLFSSFSKNSDTNELMKKVNIILGFSISPEVKDITLYNCFEKSKHFSMSLAKPNSTFVINQVMVGTHFQTEEDIQFKSVSVDFPHLAEWVGVSGFDIERNHEEYKAKVEFKLPETINCGKINKEYK
;
A
#
# COMPACT_ATOMS: atom_id res chain seq x y z
N MET A 1 6.70 -8.07 14.35
CA MET A 1 6.21 -8.07 12.96
C MET A 1 5.01 -7.14 12.91
N ASN A 2 5.02 -6.13 12.04
CA ASN A 2 3.89 -5.22 11.92
C ASN A 2 2.98 -5.74 10.80
N GLU A 3 1.91 -6.42 11.18
CA GLU A 3 0.75 -6.63 10.31
C GLU A 3 0.01 -5.29 10.21
N LEU A 4 -0.38 -4.91 8.99
CA LEU A 4 -1.24 -3.75 8.77
C LEU A 4 -2.62 -4.24 8.36
N GLU A 5 -3.62 -3.73 9.07
CA GLU A 5 -5.02 -4.05 8.85
C GLU A 5 -5.80 -2.76 8.65
N TYR A 6 -6.52 -2.67 7.53
CA TYR A 6 -7.38 -1.56 7.17
C TYR A 6 -8.81 -2.06 7.00
N MET A 7 -9.69 -1.67 7.91
CA MET A 7 -11.12 -1.83 7.71
C MET A 7 -11.62 -0.64 6.90
N GLY A 8 -12.37 -0.89 5.83
CA GLY A 8 -12.73 0.14 4.89
C GLY A 8 -13.87 -0.24 3.96
N VAL A 9 -14.10 0.63 2.99
CA VAL A 9 -15.10 0.47 1.94
C VAL A 9 -14.39 0.43 0.60
N TRP A 10 -14.78 -0.52 -0.24
CA TRP A 10 -14.06 -0.90 -1.45
C TRP A 10 -15.02 -0.98 -2.64
N TRP A 11 -14.54 -0.60 -3.82
CA TRP A 11 -15.32 -0.61 -5.07
C TRP A 11 -14.41 -0.78 -6.29
N LEU A 12 -15.02 -1.10 -7.42
CA LEU A 12 -14.34 -1.12 -8.72
C LEU A 12 -14.46 0.26 -9.39
N PRO A 13 -13.42 0.76 -10.08
CA PRO A 13 -13.47 2.04 -10.81
C PRO A 13 -14.70 2.18 -11.73
N GLU A 14 -15.13 1.08 -12.36
CA GLU A 14 -16.25 1.07 -13.29
C GLU A 14 -17.62 1.19 -12.60
N ASN A 15 -17.70 0.92 -11.30
CA ASN A 15 -18.94 0.94 -10.52
C ASN A 15 -18.72 1.67 -9.17
N PRO A 16 -18.48 2.99 -9.17
CA PRO A 16 -18.13 3.75 -7.97
C PRO A 16 -19.23 3.84 -6.93
N ASP A 17 -20.49 3.60 -7.32
CA ASP A 17 -21.64 3.58 -6.42
C ASP A 17 -21.83 2.21 -5.72
N GLU A 18 -21.22 1.14 -6.26
CA GLU A 18 -21.30 -0.22 -5.71
C GLU A 18 -20.19 -0.48 -4.69
N LYS A 19 -20.35 0.16 -3.53
CA LYS A 19 -19.41 0.09 -2.41
C LYS A 19 -19.67 -1.10 -1.51
N ILE A 20 -18.60 -1.78 -1.10
CA ILE A 20 -18.65 -2.99 -0.28
C ILE A 20 -17.72 -2.82 0.92
N GLU A 21 -18.20 -3.11 2.13
CA GLU A 21 -17.33 -3.13 3.31
C GLU A 21 -16.38 -4.32 3.27
N GLY A 22 -15.16 -4.12 3.74
CA GLY A 22 -14.16 -5.16 3.78
C GLY A 22 -12.94 -4.83 4.63
N ILE A 23 -12.10 -5.83 4.82
CA ILE A 23 -10.86 -5.74 5.58
C ILE A 23 -9.70 -6.08 4.66
N LEU A 24 -8.81 -5.11 4.46
CA LEU A 24 -7.51 -5.31 3.83
C LEU A 24 -6.50 -5.66 4.91
N LYS A 25 -5.78 -6.77 4.72
CA LYS A 25 -4.65 -7.20 5.54
C LYS A 25 -3.42 -7.32 4.66
N PHE A 26 -2.28 -6.82 5.12
CA PHE A 26 -1.01 -7.15 4.51
C PHE A 26 0.10 -7.19 5.55
N SER A 27 1.05 -8.09 5.34
CA SER A 27 2.23 -8.22 6.18
C SER A 27 3.47 -8.44 5.31
N ARG A 28 4.66 -8.38 5.89
CA ARG A 28 5.91 -8.63 5.15
C ARG A 28 6.14 -10.12 4.84
N SER A 29 5.47 -11.02 5.56
CA SER A 29 5.66 -12.47 5.48
C SER A 29 4.52 -13.21 4.79
N GLU A 30 3.39 -12.55 4.62
CA GLU A 30 2.18 -13.14 4.03
C GLU A 30 1.69 -12.33 2.84
N GLU A 31 0.92 -13.00 2.00
CA GLU A 31 0.24 -12.41 0.86
C GLU A 31 -0.76 -11.33 1.31
N GLY A 32 -0.80 -10.19 0.63
CA GLY A 32 -1.80 -9.16 0.87
C GLY A 32 -3.19 -9.70 0.51
N THR A 33 -4.17 -9.51 1.40
CA THR A 33 -5.53 -10.00 1.18
C THR A 33 -6.58 -8.94 1.45
N LEU A 34 -7.59 -8.87 0.58
CA LEU A 34 -8.80 -8.08 0.81
C LEU A 34 -9.98 -9.03 0.97
N LYS A 35 -10.58 -9.04 2.16
CA LYS A 35 -11.81 -9.78 2.42
C LYS A 35 -13.00 -8.83 2.34
N LEU A 36 -13.90 -9.10 1.42
CA LEU A 36 -15.15 -8.36 1.25
C LEU A 36 -16.30 -9.08 1.95
N PHE A 37 -17.18 -8.31 2.59
CA PHE A 37 -18.42 -8.81 3.20
C PHE A 37 -19.59 -8.87 2.19
N SER A 38 -19.27 -8.74 0.91
CA SER A 38 -20.11 -9.01 -0.25
C SER A 38 -19.19 -9.49 -1.40
N SER A 39 -19.67 -9.49 -2.65
CA SER A 39 -18.86 -9.77 -3.84
C SER A 39 -19.15 -8.75 -4.94
N PHE A 40 -18.13 -8.35 -5.70
CA PHE A 40 -18.28 -7.46 -6.86
C PHE A 40 -19.03 -8.13 -8.03
N SER A 41 -18.97 -9.47 -8.14
CA SER A 41 -19.65 -10.17 -9.22
C SER A 41 -21.08 -10.54 -8.82
N LYS A 42 -22.06 -10.04 -9.58
CA LYS A 42 -23.47 -10.44 -9.45
C LYS A 42 -23.76 -11.80 -10.10
N ASN A 43 -22.97 -12.19 -11.10
CA ASN A 43 -23.15 -13.46 -11.81
C ASN A 43 -22.24 -14.56 -11.24
N SER A 44 -22.81 -15.75 -11.12
CA SER A 44 -22.15 -16.99 -10.75
C SER A 44 -21.43 -17.62 -11.95
N ASP A 45 -20.66 -16.83 -12.71
CA ASP A 45 -19.82 -17.40 -13.76
C ASP A 45 -18.61 -18.06 -13.09
N THR A 46 -18.83 -19.31 -12.67
CA THR A 46 -17.91 -20.15 -11.90
C THR A 46 -16.75 -20.72 -12.72
N ASN A 47 -16.57 -20.26 -13.96
CA ASN A 47 -15.65 -20.88 -14.92
C ASN A 47 -14.29 -20.19 -15.07
N GLU A 48 -14.05 -19.05 -14.43
CA GLU A 48 -12.71 -18.45 -14.40
C GLU A 48 -12.02 -18.74 -13.07
N LEU A 49 -11.12 -19.72 -13.09
CA LEU A 49 -10.12 -19.90 -12.03
C LEU A 49 -9.32 -18.59 -11.90
N MET A 50 -9.48 -17.92 -10.75
CA MET A 50 -8.81 -16.65 -10.40
C MET A 50 -9.13 -15.49 -11.35
N LYS A 51 -10.34 -14.92 -11.23
CA LYS A 51 -10.69 -13.68 -11.94
C LYS A 51 -9.71 -12.56 -11.57
N LYS A 52 -8.98 -12.06 -12.55
CA LYS A 52 -8.06 -10.92 -12.39
C LYS A 52 -8.87 -9.62 -12.37
N VAL A 53 -8.57 -8.76 -11.39
CA VAL A 53 -9.08 -7.40 -11.30
C VAL A 53 -7.88 -6.47 -11.18
N ASN A 54 -7.66 -5.62 -12.18
CA ASN A 54 -6.46 -4.80 -12.21
C ASN A 54 -6.44 -3.76 -11.08
N ILE A 55 -7.57 -3.09 -10.81
CA ILE A 55 -7.66 -2.04 -9.80
C ILE A 55 -8.90 -2.26 -8.93
N ILE A 56 -8.71 -2.17 -7.62
CA ILE A 56 -9.78 -2.01 -6.63
C ILE A 56 -9.49 -0.75 -5.85
N LEU A 57 -10.45 0.16 -5.79
CA LEU A 57 -10.36 1.39 -5.02
C LEU A 57 -11.01 1.20 -3.66
N GLY A 58 -10.54 1.94 -2.67
CA GLY A 58 -11.17 1.96 -1.38
C GLY A 58 -10.74 3.14 -0.52
N PHE A 59 -11.44 3.37 0.56
CA PHE A 59 -10.93 4.18 1.65
C PHE A 59 -10.97 3.38 2.95
N SER A 60 -9.92 3.51 3.75
CA SER A 60 -9.94 2.98 5.11
C SER A 60 -10.78 3.87 6.02
N ILE A 61 -11.38 3.25 7.04
CA ILE A 61 -12.09 3.90 8.14
C ILE A 61 -11.27 3.77 9.43
N SER A 62 -10.57 2.64 9.59
CA SER A 62 -9.69 2.34 10.72
C SER A 62 -8.40 1.71 10.20
N PRO A 63 -7.22 2.02 10.77
CA PRO A 63 -6.98 2.91 11.93
C PRO A 63 -7.14 4.41 11.63
N GLU A 64 -7.16 4.81 10.37
CA GLU A 64 -7.25 6.20 9.93
C GLU A 64 -7.94 6.26 8.56
N VAL A 65 -8.46 7.43 8.18
CA VAL A 65 -9.10 7.62 6.87
C VAL A 65 -8.05 7.92 5.82
N LYS A 66 -7.88 6.98 4.87
CA LYS A 66 -6.94 7.11 3.77
C LYS A 66 -7.54 6.52 2.51
N ASP A 67 -7.32 7.20 1.39
CA ASP A 67 -7.58 6.64 0.06
C ASP A 67 -6.57 5.54 -0.23
N ILE A 68 -7.03 4.42 -0.79
CA ILE A 68 -6.21 3.25 -1.08
C ILE A 68 -6.54 2.76 -2.50
N THR A 69 -5.50 2.56 -3.30
CA THR A 69 -5.57 1.82 -4.56
C THR A 69 -4.92 0.45 -4.37
N LEU A 70 -5.65 -0.61 -4.66
CA LEU A 70 -5.11 -1.96 -4.76
C LEU A 70 -4.88 -2.27 -6.23
N TYR A 71 -3.68 -2.71 -6.58
CA TYR A 71 -3.30 -2.98 -7.96
C TYR A 71 -2.83 -4.42 -8.16
N ASN A 72 -3.18 -4.97 -9.32
CA ASN A 72 -2.93 -6.34 -9.73
C ASN A 72 -3.52 -7.37 -8.75
N CYS A 73 -4.85 -7.38 -8.65
CA CYS A 73 -5.62 -8.18 -7.70
C CYS A 73 -6.20 -9.44 -8.36
N PHE A 74 -6.37 -10.50 -7.58
CA PHE A 74 -6.91 -11.78 -8.05
C PHE A 74 -7.96 -12.31 -7.08
N GLU A 75 -9.17 -12.63 -7.57
CA GLU A 75 -10.21 -13.26 -6.74
C GLU A 75 -9.80 -14.70 -6.42
N LYS A 76 -9.36 -14.93 -5.17
CA LYS A 76 -8.89 -16.24 -4.69
C LYS A 76 -10.05 -17.18 -4.41
N SER A 77 -11.12 -16.63 -3.83
CA SER A 77 -12.30 -17.42 -3.50
C SER A 77 -13.56 -16.56 -3.38
N LYS A 78 -14.69 -17.21 -3.68
CA LYS A 78 -16.03 -16.69 -3.47
C LYS A 78 -16.85 -17.77 -2.78
N HIS A 79 -17.38 -17.46 -1.59
CA HIS A 79 -18.17 -18.41 -0.82
C HIS A 79 -19.43 -17.75 -0.29
N PHE A 80 -20.53 -18.50 -0.25
CA PHE A 80 -21.76 -18.04 0.38
C PHE A 80 -21.64 -18.17 1.90
N SER A 81 -21.70 -17.04 2.62
CA SER A 81 -21.77 -17.06 4.08
C SER A 81 -23.19 -17.36 4.50
N MET A 82 -23.43 -18.56 5.01
CA MET A 82 -24.76 -18.98 5.49
C MET A 82 -25.25 -18.13 6.66
N SER A 83 -24.34 -17.64 7.50
CA SER A 83 -24.64 -16.77 8.66
C SER A 83 -25.07 -15.35 8.25
N LEU A 84 -24.47 -14.81 7.18
CA LEU A 84 -24.77 -13.46 6.68
C LEU A 84 -25.81 -13.47 5.54
N ALA A 85 -26.23 -14.65 5.09
CA ALA A 85 -27.08 -14.86 3.91
C ALA A 85 -26.59 -14.10 2.65
N LYS A 86 -25.28 -13.90 2.52
CA LYS A 86 -24.65 -13.13 1.44
C LYS A 86 -23.34 -13.78 0.97
N PRO A 87 -22.98 -13.63 -0.32
CA PRO A 87 -21.69 -14.10 -0.83
C PRO A 87 -20.56 -13.20 -0.34
N ASN A 88 -19.46 -13.78 0.11
CA ASN A 88 -18.24 -13.06 0.46
C ASN A 88 -17.14 -13.45 -0.53
N SER A 89 -16.31 -12.48 -0.93
CA SER A 89 -15.13 -12.73 -1.78
C SER A 89 -13.83 -12.36 -1.08
N THR A 90 -12.79 -13.13 -1.37
CA THR A 90 -11.43 -12.83 -0.92
C THR A 90 -10.54 -12.61 -2.13
N PHE A 91 -9.84 -11.49 -2.13
CA PHE A 91 -8.86 -11.13 -3.14
C PHE A 91 -7.44 -11.24 -2.58
N VAL A 92 -6.54 -11.70 -3.43
CA VAL A 92 -5.10 -11.56 -3.27
C VAL A 92 -4.66 -10.27 -3.91
N ILE A 93 -3.81 -9.52 -3.22
CA ILE A 93 -3.35 -8.20 -3.61
C ILE A 93 -1.83 -8.20 -3.72
N ASN A 94 -1.33 -7.84 -4.90
CA ASN A 94 0.11 -7.75 -5.13
C ASN A 94 0.68 -6.39 -4.72
N GLN A 95 -0.07 -5.30 -4.91
CA GLN A 95 0.40 -3.95 -4.60
C GLN A 95 -0.69 -3.13 -3.93
N VAL A 96 -0.30 -2.39 -2.88
CA VAL A 96 -1.16 -1.48 -2.12
C VAL A 96 -0.54 -0.09 -2.19
N MET A 97 -1.27 0.88 -2.74
CA MET A 97 -0.86 2.28 -2.82
C MET A 97 -1.79 3.11 -1.93
N VAL A 98 -1.21 3.82 -0.96
CA VAL A 98 -1.95 4.55 0.06
C VAL A 98 -1.81 6.05 -0.16
N GLY A 99 -2.90 6.79 0.01
CA GLY A 99 -2.98 8.25 -0.11
C GLY A 99 -3.50 8.76 -1.46
N THR A 100 -3.86 7.88 -2.39
CA THR A 100 -4.39 8.28 -3.71
C THR A 100 -5.21 7.18 -4.37
N HIS A 101 -6.15 7.58 -5.23
CA HIS A 101 -6.87 6.70 -6.16
C HIS A 101 -6.32 6.85 -7.57
N PHE A 102 -5.97 5.73 -8.20
CA PHE A 102 -5.70 5.66 -9.64
C PHE A 102 -6.87 4.94 -10.32
N GLN A 103 -7.55 5.58 -11.27
CA GLN A 103 -8.75 5.00 -11.88
C GLN A 103 -8.38 3.93 -12.90
N THR A 104 -7.28 4.14 -13.64
CA THR A 104 -6.75 3.19 -14.61
C THR A 104 -5.28 2.87 -14.36
N GLU A 105 -4.78 1.83 -15.04
CA GLU A 105 -3.37 1.42 -14.95
C GLU A 105 -2.45 2.48 -15.57
N GLU A 106 -2.92 3.19 -16.59
CA GLU A 106 -2.21 4.28 -17.26
C GLU A 106 -2.02 5.50 -16.36
N ASP A 107 -2.88 5.68 -15.34
CA ASP A 107 -2.75 6.77 -14.36
C ASP A 107 -1.59 6.53 -13.39
N ILE A 108 -1.11 5.29 -13.25
CA ILE A 108 -0.05 4.90 -12.32
C ILE A 108 1.32 5.32 -12.89
N GLN A 109 1.62 6.62 -12.78
CA GLN A 109 2.85 7.22 -13.27
C GLN A 109 3.57 8.01 -12.18
N PHE A 110 4.87 7.73 -11.98
CA PHE A 110 5.69 8.36 -10.95
C PHE A 110 6.90 9.05 -11.55
N LYS A 111 7.05 10.36 -11.33
CA LYS A 111 8.24 11.12 -11.75
C LYS A 111 9.51 10.69 -11.01
N SER A 112 9.35 10.26 -9.76
CA SER A 112 10.43 9.83 -8.87
C SER A 112 9.87 8.89 -7.80
N VAL A 113 10.72 8.00 -7.30
CA VAL A 113 10.41 7.14 -6.15
C VAL A 113 11.48 7.41 -5.09
N SER A 114 11.02 7.62 -3.85
CA SER A 114 11.89 7.75 -2.68
C SER A 114 11.59 6.62 -1.73
N VAL A 115 12.64 6.04 -1.16
CA VAL A 115 12.54 4.96 -0.17
C VAL A 115 13.29 5.39 1.07
N ASP A 116 12.66 5.23 2.23
CA ASP A 116 13.29 5.43 3.53
C ASP A 116 13.48 4.07 4.20
N PHE A 117 14.71 3.79 4.59
CA PHE A 117 15.07 2.55 5.27
C PHE A 117 15.45 2.90 6.70
N PRO A 118 14.68 2.43 7.70
CA PRO A 118 15.05 2.63 9.10
C PRO A 118 16.48 2.14 9.34
N HIS A 119 17.27 2.96 10.03
CA HIS A 119 18.67 2.69 10.38
C HIS A 119 19.66 2.59 9.21
N LEU A 120 19.28 2.79 7.95
CA LEU A 120 20.23 2.70 6.85
C LEU A 120 21.37 3.72 7.01
N ALA A 121 21.06 4.95 7.43
CA ALA A 121 22.06 5.98 7.72
C ALA A 121 23.10 5.51 8.76
N GLU A 122 22.67 4.83 9.81
CA GLU A 122 23.54 4.24 10.83
C GLU A 122 24.43 3.13 10.25
N TRP A 123 23.85 2.25 9.41
CA TRP A 123 24.57 1.15 8.78
C TRP A 123 25.67 1.61 7.82
N VAL A 124 25.45 2.72 7.11
CA VAL A 124 26.43 3.28 6.17
C VAL A 124 27.34 4.35 6.81
N GLY A 125 27.21 4.58 8.13
CA GLY A 125 28.02 5.58 8.85
C GLY A 125 27.75 7.03 8.42
N VAL A 126 26.56 7.32 7.87
CA VAL A 126 26.16 8.66 7.45
C VAL A 126 25.47 9.35 8.63
N SER A 127 26.09 10.43 9.13
CA SER A 127 25.54 11.29 10.17
C SER A 127 25.37 12.71 9.63
N GLY A 128 24.26 13.36 9.99
CA GLY A 128 24.08 14.79 9.77
C GLY A 128 24.72 15.67 10.85
N PHE A 129 25.26 15.07 11.92
CA PHE A 129 25.87 15.79 13.04
C PHE A 129 27.39 15.85 12.89
N ASP A 130 27.93 17.05 12.95
CA ASP A 130 29.34 17.32 13.19
C ASP A 130 29.50 17.81 14.63
N ILE A 131 30.44 17.21 15.38
CA ILE A 131 30.57 17.42 16.82
C ILE A 131 32.00 17.77 17.17
N GLU A 132 32.23 19.05 17.43
CA GLU A 132 33.50 19.55 17.97
C GLU A 132 33.46 19.48 19.50
N ARG A 133 34.44 18.83 20.13
CA ARG A 133 34.53 18.69 21.60
C ARG A 133 35.78 19.40 22.11
N ASN A 134 35.60 20.27 23.10
CA ASN A 134 36.68 20.86 23.89
C ASN A 134 36.64 20.23 25.30
N HIS A 135 37.57 19.32 25.56
CA HIS A 135 37.65 18.59 26.82
C HIS A 135 38.17 19.42 27.99
N GLU A 136 38.99 20.44 27.74
CA GLU A 136 39.56 21.29 28.79
C GLU A 136 38.52 22.22 29.39
N GLU A 137 37.62 22.74 28.55
CA GLU A 137 36.51 23.60 28.97
C GLU A 137 35.21 22.82 29.25
N TYR A 138 35.21 21.49 29.08
CA TYR A 138 34.01 20.66 29.12
C TYR A 138 32.87 21.18 28.22
N LYS A 139 33.22 21.67 27.03
CA LYS A 139 32.28 22.21 26.04
C LYS A 139 32.19 21.32 24.81
N ALA A 140 31.01 21.30 24.18
CA ALA A 140 30.83 20.73 22.86
C ALA A 140 30.03 21.71 21.99
N LYS A 141 30.41 21.79 20.72
CA LYS A 141 29.66 22.49 19.68
C LYS A 141 29.14 21.42 18.71
N VAL A 142 27.84 21.46 18.45
CA VAL A 142 27.16 20.53 17.56
C VAL A 142 26.60 21.34 16.41
N GLU A 143 27.00 20.99 15.19
CA GLU A 143 26.41 21.51 13.97
C GLU A 143 25.65 20.40 13.26
N PHE A 144 24.46 20.73 12.74
CA PHE A 144 23.64 19.79 12.00
C PHE A 144 23.53 20.23 10.54
N LYS A 145 23.85 19.31 9.63
CA LYS A 145 23.63 19.42 8.19
C LYS A 145 22.83 18.20 7.74
N LEU A 146 21.68 18.44 7.10
CA LEU A 146 20.90 17.36 6.51
C LEU A 146 21.76 16.62 5.46
N PRO A 147 21.95 15.30 5.58
CA PRO A 147 22.69 14.53 4.57
C PRO A 147 22.01 14.61 3.21
N GLU A 148 22.80 14.60 2.14
CA GLU A 148 22.27 14.60 0.78
C GLU A 148 21.51 13.30 0.49
N THR A 149 20.43 13.40 -0.29
CA THR A 149 19.72 12.22 -0.76
C THR A 149 20.61 11.43 -1.71
N ILE A 150 20.79 10.15 -1.42
CA ILE A 150 21.54 9.25 -2.29
C ILE A 150 20.69 8.95 -3.52
N ASN A 151 21.16 9.36 -4.71
CA ASN A 151 20.51 9.00 -5.96
C ASN A 151 20.89 7.56 -6.36
N CYS A 152 19.92 6.65 -6.26
CA CYS A 152 20.13 5.23 -6.58
C CYS A 152 19.94 4.88 -8.07
N GLY A 153 19.54 5.84 -8.91
CA GLY A 153 19.33 5.61 -10.34
C GLY A 153 18.22 6.46 -10.95
N LYS A 154 17.92 6.18 -12.22
CA LYS A 154 16.84 6.81 -12.98
C LYS A 154 15.73 5.79 -13.21
N ILE A 155 14.49 6.23 -13.07
CA ILE A 155 13.33 5.47 -13.55
C ILE A 155 13.30 5.65 -15.06
N ASN A 156 13.73 4.63 -15.82
CA ASN A 156 13.70 4.69 -17.27
C ASN A 156 12.26 4.53 -17.78
N LYS A 157 11.65 5.61 -18.23
CA LYS A 157 11.10 5.76 -19.59
C LYS A 157 10.54 7.16 -19.84
N GLU A 158 10.76 7.64 -21.06
CA GLU A 158 10.20 8.86 -21.64
C GLU A 158 8.67 8.84 -21.52
N TYR A 159 8.11 9.86 -20.87
CA TYR A 159 6.68 10.12 -20.90
C TYR A 159 6.34 10.70 -22.27
N LYS A 160 5.43 10.05 -23.01
CA LYS A 160 4.75 10.66 -24.15
C LYS A 160 3.50 11.38 -23.70
#